data_AF-A0AAD2JIA4-F1
#
_entry.id   AF-A0AAD2JIA4-F1
#
_cell.length_a   1.000
_cell.length_b   1.000
_cell.length_c   1.000
_cell.angle_alpha   90.00
_cell.angle_beta   90.00
_cell.angle_gamma   90.00
#
_symmetry.space_group_name_H-M   'P 1'
#
loop_
_entity.id
_entity.type
_entity.pdbx_description
1 polymer ?
#
loop_
_entity_poly.entity_id
_entity_poly.type
_entity_poly.pdbx_seq_one_letter_code
_entity_poly.pdbx_strand_id
1 'polypeptide(L)'
;MAQNKILYSAKLDENMRRSAYFKTNKRTVKSNIMLKFVMKAMDIKLRGEAGFTTTLEDPIELLKCTEQFMKKSADAEYDFLDFWEANQKFFAMKQGTTENLMHFKERFLRQAEVLQDLYGVAWFRNFAVKTKAYAAIASTNTAAQNKFKDDIFEAVLATGFLCNCDQTRTAPLMKAQRSRLQKAKADDEFRLASAEVGALGHAVAMQLTTTRNSQATKL
;
A
#
# COMPACT_ATOMS: atom_id res chain seq x y z
N MET A 1 50.75 17.79 -36.49
CA MET A 1 50.57 17.17 -35.15
C MET A 1 50.39 18.18 -34.00
N ALA A 2 51.07 19.33 -34.00
CA ALA A 2 50.93 20.34 -32.93
C ALA A 2 49.52 20.95 -32.81
N GLN A 3 48.87 21.26 -33.93
CA GLN A 3 47.50 21.80 -33.95
C GLN A 3 46.46 20.88 -33.28
N ASN A 4 46.54 19.57 -33.51
CA ASN A 4 45.62 18.61 -32.87
C ASN A 4 45.80 18.53 -31.35
N LYS A 5 47.03 18.69 -30.84
CA LYS A 5 47.30 18.73 -29.40
C LYS A 5 46.71 19.99 -28.75
N ILE A 6 46.87 21.14 -29.39
CA ILE A 6 46.32 22.43 -28.92
C ILE A 6 44.78 22.39 -28.93
N LEU A 7 44.18 21.82 -29.96
CA LEU A 7 42.73 21.71 -30.09
C LEU A 7 42.14 20.73 -29.06
N TYR A 8 42.87 19.65 -28.75
CA TYR A 8 42.50 18.70 -27.71
C TYR A 8 42.58 19.31 -26.31
N SER A 9 43.65 20.04 -25.99
CA SER A 9 43.79 20.70 -24.68
C SER A 9 42.73 21.78 -24.48
N ALA A 10 42.41 22.57 -25.50
CA ALA A 10 41.34 23.57 -25.43
C ALA A 10 39.96 22.93 -25.16
N LYS A 11 39.64 21.81 -25.81
CA LYS A 11 38.41 21.05 -25.56
C LYS A 11 38.36 20.45 -24.16
N LEU A 12 39.50 19.99 -23.65
CA LEU A 12 39.60 19.46 -22.28
C LEU A 12 39.33 20.55 -21.25
N ASP A 13 39.93 21.73 -21.41
CA ASP A 13 39.73 22.89 -20.54
C ASP A 13 38.28 23.37 -20.56
N GLU A 14 37.66 23.40 -21.75
CA GLU A 14 36.25 23.75 -21.88
C GLU A 14 35.35 22.73 -21.16
N ASN A 15 35.63 21.42 -21.30
CA ASN A 15 34.87 20.37 -20.63
C ASN A 15 35.04 20.44 -19.10
N MET A 16 36.25 20.71 -18.63
CA MET A 16 36.56 20.94 -17.21
C MET A 16 35.75 22.12 -16.66
N ARG A 17 35.70 23.25 -17.39
CA ARG A 17 34.88 24.41 -17.03
C ARG A 17 33.40 24.07 -16.99
N ARG A 18 32.87 23.38 -18.02
CA ARG A 18 31.45 22.96 -18.07
C ARG A 18 31.09 22.05 -16.88
N SER A 19 31.96 21.10 -16.54
CA SER A 19 31.77 20.20 -15.39
C SER A 19 31.79 20.96 -14.06
N ALA A 20 32.69 21.93 -13.90
CA ALA A 20 32.74 22.79 -12.73
C ALA A 20 31.46 23.64 -12.60
N TYR A 21 31.02 24.30 -13.67
CA TYR A 21 29.77 25.06 -13.69
C TYR A 21 28.56 24.18 -13.38
N PHE A 22 28.51 22.96 -13.91
CA PHE A 22 27.43 22.02 -13.63
C PHE A 22 27.36 21.68 -12.13
N LYS A 23 28.50 21.40 -11.49
CA LYS A 23 28.56 21.10 -10.05
C LYS A 23 28.11 22.27 -9.18
N THR A 24 28.60 23.48 -9.48
CA THR A 24 28.24 24.70 -8.73
C THR A 24 26.76 25.04 -8.86
N ASN A 25 26.18 24.81 -10.04
CA ASN A 25 24.80 25.21 -10.33
C ASN A 25 23.74 24.16 -9.98
N LYS A 26 24.12 22.96 -9.52
CA LYS A 26 23.16 21.86 -9.24
C LYS A 26 21.97 22.32 -8.38
N ARG A 27 22.23 23.04 -7.28
CA ARG A 27 21.19 23.52 -6.36
C ARG A 27 20.22 24.50 -7.03
N THR A 28 20.75 25.40 -7.85
CA THR A 28 19.96 26.38 -8.61
C THR A 28 19.10 25.69 -9.67
N VAL A 29 19.65 24.69 -10.35
CA VAL A 29 18.93 23.89 -11.35
C VAL A 29 17.79 23.11 -10.68
N LYS A 30 18.04 22.45 -9.54
CA LYS A 30 16.99 21.77 -8.75
C LYS A 30 15.83 22.72 -8.43
N SER A 31 16.15 23.90 -7.91
CA SER A 31 15.15 24.90 -7.52
C SER A 31 14.34 25.37 -8.72
N ASN A 32 14.99 25.60 -9.87
CA ASN A 32 14.32 25.96 -11.12
C ASN A 32 13.38 24.86 -11.63
N ILE A 33 13.78 23.59 -11.51
CA ILE A 33 12.94 22.45 -11.90
C ILE A 33 11.66 22.42 -11.05
N MET A 34 11.82 22.50 -9.72
CA MET A 34 10.69 22.49 -8.78
C MET A 34 9.74 23.69 -8.98
N LEU A 35 10.27 24.86 -9.34
CA LEU A 35 9.44 26.07 -9.51
C LEU A 35 8.73 26.14 -10.85
N LYS A 36 9.37 25.70 -11.94
CA LYS A 36 8.85 25.91 -13.30
C LYS A 36 8.13 24.71 -13.90
N PHE A 37 8.56 23.50 -13.56
CA PHE A 37 8.10 22.28 -14.23
C PHE A 37 7.28 21.37 -13.30
N VAL A 38 7.34 21.59 -11.99
CA VAL A 38 6.59 20.79 -11.02
C VAL A 38 5.33 21.53 -10.58
N MET A 39 4.16 21.00 -10.96
CA MET A 39 2.87 21.47 -10.46
C MET A 39 2.69 21.13 -8.98
N LYS A 40 1.87 21.89 -8.25
CA LYS A 40 1.61 21.67 -6.80
C LYS A 40 1.18 20.22 -6.48
N ALA A 41 0.35 19.61 -7.32
CA ALA A 41 -0.08 18.21 -7.14
C ALA A 41 1.09 17.21 -7.29
N MET A 42 2.03 17.49 -8.20
CA MET A 42 3.22 16.66 -8.41
C MET A 42 4.28 16.87 -7.33
N ASP A 43 4.37 18.08 -6.74
CA ASP A 43 5.23 18.37 -5.59
C ASP A 43 4.85 17.49 -4.37
N ILE A 44 3.55 17.32 -4.10
CA ILE A 44 3.07 16.44 -3.03
C ILE A 44 3.50 14.98 -3.29
N LYS A 45 3.36 14.50 -4.53
CA LYS A 45 3.77 13.12 -4.91
C LYS A 45 5.28 12.94 -4.81
N LEU A 46 6.07 13.88 -5.32
CA LEU A 46 7.53 13.87 -5.27
C LEU A 46 8.05 13.85 -3.83
N ARG A 47 7.45 14.64 -2.92
CA ARG A 47 7.81 14.64 -1.50
C ARG A 47 7.48 13.33 -0.79
N GLY A 48 6.52 12.55 -1.30
CA GLY A 48 6.14 11.23 -0.79
C GLY A 48 7.02 10.08 -1.29
N GLU A 49 7.86 10.30 -2.30
CA GLU A 49 8.75 9.28 -2.85
C GLU A 49 9.91 8.95 -1.90
N ALA A 50 10.28 7.66 -1.87
CA ALA A 50 11.44 7.20 -1.12
C ALA A 50 12.70 7.81 -1.75
N GLY A 51 13.41 8.65 -1.00
CA GLY A 51 14.66 9.29 -1.46
C GLY A 51 14.52 10.72 -1.99
N PHE A 52 13.42 11.42 -1.70
CA PHE A 52 13.25 12.84 -2.03
C PHE A 52 14.39 13.75 -1.49
N THR A 53 14.85 13.46 -0.27
CA THR A 53 15.93 14.18 0.40
C THR A 53 17.33 13.65 0.10
N THR A 54 17.46 12.53 -0.61
CA THR A 54 18.76 11.91 -0.91
C THR A 54 18.99 11.83 -2.41
N THR A 55 18.38 10.86 -3.10
CA THR A 55 18.56 10.61 -4.53
C THR A 55 18.03 11.74 -5.41
N LEU A 56 16.89 12.35 -5.03
CA LEU A 56 16.28 13.45 -5.78
C LEU A 56 16.92 14.82 -5.47
N GLU A 57 18.06 14.84 -4.77
CA GLU A 57 18.92 16.02 -4.70
C GLU A 57 19.69 16.25 -6.00
N ASP A 58 19.98 15.20 -6.78
CA ASP A 58 20.53 15.37 -8.11
C ASP A 58 19.45 15.88 -9.09
N PRO A 59 19.66 17.04 -9.74
CA PRO A 59 18.69 17.59 -10.70
C PRO A 59 18.36 16.65 -11.87
N ILE A 60 19.30 15.78 -12.27
CA ILE A 60 19.08 14.84 -13.37
C ILE A 60 18.11 13.74 -12.94
N GLU A 61 18.30 13.19 -11.75
CA GLU A 61 17.39 12.16 -11.21
C GLU A 61 16.02 12.76 -10.90
N LEU A 62 15.98 14.01 -10.43
CA LEU A 62 14.73 14.76 -10.30
C LEU A 62 14.00 14.90 -11.63
N LEU A 63 14.69 15.23 -12.73
CA LEU A 63 14.08 15.33 -14.06
C LEU A 63 13.54 13.99 -14.54
N LYS A 64 14.29 12.88 -14.39
CA LYS A 64 13.82 11.53 -14.75
C LYS A 64 12.59 11.12 -13.95
N CYS A 65 12.59 11.40 -12.65
CA CYS A 65 11.46 11.10 -11.77
C CYS A 65 10.24 11.95 -12.16
N THR A 66 10.45 13.24 -12.42
CA THR A 66 9.39 14.14 -12.90
C THR A 66 8.84 13.68 -14.25
N GLU A 67 9.69 13.24 -15.18
CA GLU A 67 9.27 12.67 -16.48
C GLU A 67 8.41 11.42 -16.29
N GLN A 68 8.77 10.52 -15.37
CA GLN A 68 7.95 9.36 -15.04
C GLN A 68 6.58 9.78 -14.50
N PHE A 69 6.53 10.77 -13.61
CA PHE A 69 5.27 11.30 -13.11
C PHE A 69 4.43 11.96 -14.20
N MET A 70 5.06 12.70 -15.12
CA MET A 70 4.36 13.32 -16.24
C MET A 70 3.77 12.28 -17.19
N LYS A 71 4.52 11.22 -17.51
CA LYS A 71 4.03 10.08 -18.31
C LYS A 71 2.87 9.38 -17.63
N LYS A 72 2.97 9.11 -16.32
CA LYS A 72 1.88 8.53 -15.52
C LYS A 72 0.69 9.47 -15.37
N SER A 73 0.89 10.79 -15.38
CA SER A 73 -0.20 11.77 -15.23
C SER A 73 -1.02 11.99 -16.49
N ALA A 74 -0.49 11.61 -17.67
CA ALA A 74 -1.29 11.54 -18.89
C ALA A 74 -2.18 10.27 -18.93
N ASP A 75 -1.79 9.22 -18.20
CA ASP A 75 -2.61 8.02 -17.99
C ASP A 75 -3.69 8.21 -16.89
N ALA A 76 -3.75 9.39 -16.26
CA ALA A 76 -4.62 9.71 -15.11
C ALA A 76 -6.10 9.98 -15.46
N GLU A 77 -6.60 9.38 -16.55
CA GLU A 77 -8.02 9.51 -16.95
C GLU A 77 -8.67 8.16 -17.29
N TYR A 78 -8.00 7.04 -17.02
CA TYR A 78 -8.57 5.72 -17.22
C TYR A 78 -8.83 5.05 -15.87
N ASP A 79 -10.03 5.26 -15.34
CA ASP A 79 -10.52 4.69 -14.06
C ASP A 79 -10.26 3.17 -13.95
N PHE A 80 -10.27 2.47 -15.07
CA PHE A 80 -9.99 1.03 -15.12
C PHE A 80 -8.52 0.68 -14.92
N LEU A 81 -7.58 1.53 -15.35
CA LEU A 81 -6.15 1.36 -15.04
C LEU A 81 -5.92 1.63 -13.55
N ASP A 82 -6.50 2.69 -12.99
CA ASP A 82 -6.41 2.97 -11.55
C ASP A 82 -6.97 1.82 -10.72
N PHE A 83 -8.12 1.27 -11.12
CA PHE A 83 -8.68 0.06 -10.53
C PHE A 83 -7.73 -1.13 -10.62
N TRP A 84 -7.15 -1.38 -11.79
CA TRP A 84 -6.24 -2.49 -12.02
C TRP A 84 -4.94 -2.37 -11.22
N GLU A 85 -4.32 -1.19 -11.22
CA GLU A 85 -3.08 -0.91 -10.49
C GLU A 85 -3.29 -0.99 -8.98
N ALA A 86 -4.40 -0.47 -8.46
CA ALA A 86 -4.74 -0.58 -7.04
C ALA A 86 -4.87 -2.06 -6.61
N ASN A 87 -5.48 -2.88 -7.45
CA ASN A 87 -5.61 -4.32 -7.22
C ASN A 87 -4.26 -5.04 -7.30
N GLN A 88 -3.46 -4.79 -8.34
CA GLN A 88 -2.13 -5.37 -8.47
C GLN A 88 -1.27 -5.04 -7.27
N LYS A 89 -1.28 -3.78 -6.83
CA LYS A 89 -0.52 -3.33 -5.68
C LYS A 89 -0.96 -4.04 -4.41
N PHE A 90 -2.27 -4.17 -4.16
CA PHE A 90 -2.81 -4.85 -2.99
C PHE A 90 -2.44 -6.34 -2.96
N PHE A 91 -2.61 -7.07 -4.06
CA PHE A 91 -2.28 -8.50 -4.14
C PHE A 91 -0.77 -8.78 -4.09
N ALA A 92 0.05 -7.83 -4.54
CA ALA A 92 1.50 -7.93 -4.47
C ALA A 92 2.07 -7.56 -3.08
N MET A 93 1.27 -6.97 -2.18
CA MET A 93 1.73 -6.59 -0.85
C MET A 93 2.16 -7.81 -0.05
N LYS A 94 3.39 -7.79 0.44
CA LYS A 94 3.93 -8.77 1.39
C LYS A 94 4.71 -8.02 2.46
N GLN A 95 4.70 -8.57 3.67
CA GLN A 95 5.55 -8.05 4.73
C GLN A 95 7.02 -8.20 4.36
N GLY A 96 7.78 -7.12 4.42
CA GLY A 96 9.24 -7.17 4.22
C GLY A 96 9.94 -7.95 5.33
N THR A 97 11.08 -8.57 5.02
CA THR A 97 11.85 -9.39 5.98
C THR A 97 12.33 -8.60 7.20
N THR A 98 12.60 -7.31 7.05
CA THR A 98 13.01 -6.38 8.12
C THR A 98 11.87 -5.49 8.60
N GLU A 99 10.66 -5.64 8.04
CA GLU A 99 9.54 -4.75 8.30
C GLU A 99 8.80 -5.14 9.59
N ASN A 100 8.58 -4.15 10.45
CA ASN A 100 7.73 -4.32 11.63
C ASN A 100 6.28 -4.61 11.21
N LEU A 101 5.65 -5.58 11.87
CA LEU A 101 4.26 -5.96 11.65
C LEU A 101 3.29 -4.77 11.75
N MET A 102 3.52 -3.83 12.67
CA MET A 102 2.65 -2.67 12.82
C MET A 102 2.72 -1.75 11.59
N HIS A 103 3.91 -1.51 11.06
CA HIS A 103 4.09 -0.74 9.82
C HIS A 103 3.49 -1.45 8.61
N PHE A 104 3.63 -2.78 8.53
CA PHE A 104 3.00 -3.56 7.48
C PHE A 104 1.48 -3.47 7.55
N LYS A 105 0.89 -3.58 8.75
CA LYS A 105 -0.55 -3.44 8.98
C LYS A 105 -1.07 -2.09 8.52
N GLU A 106 -0.41 -1.00 8.89
CA GLU A 106 -0.82 0.34 8.46
C GLU A 106 -0.79 0.50 6.95
N ARG A 107 0.25 -0.01 6.28
CA ARG A 107 0.32 0.01 4.82
C ARG A 107 -0.78 -0.82 4.17
N PHE A 108 -1.05 -2.01 4.72
CA PHE A 108 -2.07 -2.92 4.22
C PHE A 108 -3.47 -2.31 4.35
N LEU A 109 -3.78 -1.71 5.51
CA LEU A 109 -5.06 -1.03 5.74
C LEU A 109 -5.23 0.19 4.84
N ARG A 110 -4.21 1.04 4.67
CA ARG A 110 -4.29 2.17 3.74
C ARG A 110 -4.59 1.73 2.30
N GLN A 111 -3.98 0.64 1.84
CA GLN A 111 -4.27 0.12 0.50
C GLN A 111 -5.65 -0.54 0.42
N ALA A 112 -6.12 -1.15 1.51
CA ALA A 112 -7.47 -1.69 1.61
C ALA A 112 -8.56 -0.61 1.55
N GLU A 113 -8.35 0.54 2.20
CA GLU A 113 -9.24 1.71 2.12
C GLU A 113 -9.39 2.19 0.68
N VAL A 114 -8.27 2.30 -0.07
CA VAL A 114 -8.30 2.66 -1.49
C VAL A 114 -9.13 1.66 -2.31
N LEU A 115 -9.00 0.36 -2.05
CA LEU A 115 -9.84 -0.64 -2.72
C LEU A 115 -11.31 -0.55 -2.29
N GLN A 116 -11.60 -0.25 -1.02
CA GLN A 116 -12.97 -0.09 -0.55
C GLN A 116 -13.68 1.04 -1.28
N ASP A 117 -12.99 2.15 -1.50
CA ASP A 117 -13.50 3.30 -2.24
C ASP A 117 -13.74 2.95 -3.71
N LEU A 118 -12.85 2.17 -4.35
CA LEU A 118 -12.97 1.76 -5.75
C LEU A 118 -14.06 0.70 -5.99
N TYR A 119 -14.19 -0.29 -5.11
CA TYR A 119 -15.18 -1.37 -5.24
C TYR A 119 -16.59 -0.95 -4.81
N GLY A 120 -16.67 -0.04 -3.84
CA GLY A 120 -17.91 0.33 -3.18
C GLY A 120 -18.49 -0.77 -2.27
N VAL A 121 -19.37 -0.36 -1.36
CA VAL A 121 -19.96 -1.25 -0.35
C VAL A 121 -20.84 -2.35 -0.96
N ALA A 122 -21.49 -2.07 -2.09
CA ALA A 122 -22.40 -3.01 -2.74
C ALA A 122 -21.68 -4.27 -3.28
N TRP A 123 -20.44 -4.12 -3.76
CA TRP A 123 -19.66 -5.24 -4.29
C TRP A 123 -19.41 -6.30 -3.22
N PHE A 124 -18.96 -5.88 -2.03
CA PHE A 124 -18.68 -6.77 -0.91
C PHE A 124 -19.95 -7.45 -0.37
N ARG A 125 -21.07 -6.72 -0.29
CA ARG A 125 -22.36 -7.30 0.10
C ARG A 125 -22.84 -8.37 -0.88
N ASN A 126 -22.66 -8.15 -2.18
CA ASN A 126 -23.00 -9.13 -3.22
C ASN A 126 -22.06 -10.34 -3.20
N PHE A 127 -20.77 -10.12 -2.90
CA PHE A 127 -19.83 -11.21 -2.67
C PHE A 127 -20.24 -12.06 -1.47
N ALA A 128 -20.63 -11.43 -0.35
CA ALA A 128 -21.06 -12.13 0.87
C ALA A 128 -22.17 -13.15 0.59
N VAL A 129 -23.18 -12.77 -0.19
CA VAL A 129 -24.33 -13.64 -0.53
C VAL A 129 -23.90 -14.91 -1.28
N LYS A 130 -22.81 -14.86 -2.04
CA LYS A 130 -22.28 -16.00 -2.79
C LYS A 130 -21.40 -16.93 -1.95
N THR A 131 -21.14 -16.61 -0.68
CA THR A 131 -20.28 -17.41 0.18
C THR A 131 -21.03 -18.58 0.83
N LYS A 132 -20.31 -19.69 1.07
CA LYS A 132 -20.84 -20.85 1.80
C LYS A 132 -21.25 -20.52 3.24
N ALA A 133 -20.57 -19.54 3.86
CA ALA A 133 -20.87 -19.07 5.20
C ALA A 133 -22.23 -18.36 5.26
N TYR A 134 -22.55 -17.53 4.26
CA TYR A 134 -23.87 -16.91 4.14
C TYR A 134 -24.99 -17.95 3.92
N ALA A 135 -24.74 -18.97 3.09
CA ALA A 135 -25.70 -20.05 2.85
C ALA A 135 -25.99 -20.90 4.10
N ALA A 136 -25.07 -20.95 5.06
CA ALA A 136 -25.24 -21.65 6.33
C ALA A 136 -26.08 -20.87 7.36
N ILE A 137 -26.34 -19.58 7.12
CA ILE A 137 -27.21 -18.75 7.96
C ILE A 137 -28.66 -19.08 7.64
N ALA A 138 -29.48 -19.36 8.66
CA ALA A 138 -30.90 -19.64 8.47
C ALA A 138 -31.60 -18.48 7.74
N SER A 139 -32.39 -18.81 6.71
CA SER A 139 -33.13 -17.84 5.88
C SER A 139 -34.11 -16.97 6.67
N THR A 140 -34.50 -17.43 7.86
CA THR A 140 -35.39 -16.73 8.79
C THR A 140 -34.68 -15.67 9.65
N ASN A 141 -33.34 -15.64 9.70
CA ASN A 141 -32.59 -14.70 10.53
C ASN A 141 -31.99 -13.56 9.69
N THR A 142 -32.83 -12.61 9.30
CA THR A 142 -32.47 -11.44 8.48
C THR A 142 -31.42 -10.55 9.16
N ALA A 143 -31.44 -10.45 10.49
CA ALA A 143 -30.47 -9.66 11.25
C ALA A 143 -29.05 -10.24 11.14
N ALA A 144 -28.91 -11.57 11.28
CA ALA A 144 -27.61 -12.24 11.12
C ALA A 144 -27.08 -12.15 9.68
N GLN A 145 -27.97 -12.20 8.68
CA GLN A 145 -27.59 -12.05 7.27
C GLN A 145 -27.08 -10.65 6.94
N ASN A 146 -27.71 -9.61 7.48
CA ASN A 146 -27.28 -8.22 7.28
C ASN A 146 -25.96 -7.95 7.99
N LYS A 147 -25.81 -8.40 9.24
CA LYS A 147 -24.54 -8.30 9.96
C LYS A 147 -23.39 -8.98 9.21
N PHE A 148 -23.62 -10.19 8.68
CA PHE A 148 -22.61 -10.89 7.88
C PHE A 148 -22.22 -10.12 6.62
N LYS A 149 -23.17 -9.45 5.96
CA LYS A 149 -22.91 -8.60 4.78
C LYS A 149 -22.09 -7.36 5.12
N ASP A 150 -22.24 -6.81 6.31
CA ASP A 150 -21.49 -5.65 6.76
C ASP A 150 -20.07 -6.04 7.22
N ASP A 151 -19.93 -7.17 7.90
CA ASP A 151 -18.64 -7.66 8.44
C ASP A 151 -17.74 -8.34 7.38
N ILE A 152 -18.28 -8.65 6.18
CA ILE A 152 -17.56 -9.45 5.17
C ILE A 152 -16.26 -8.80 4.70
N PHE A 153 -16.24 -7.46 4.61
CA PHE A 153 -15.09 -6.72 4.14
C PHE A 153 -13.92 -6.88 5.12
N GLU A 154 -14.19 -6.69 6.41
CA GLU A 154 -13.21 -6.90 7.48
C GLU A 154 -12.71 -8.34 7.50
N ALA A 155 -13.60 -9.32 7.28
CA ALA A 155 -13.22 -10.73 7.22
C ALA A 155 -12.27 -11.05 6.04
N VAL A 156 -12.51 -10.45 4.87
CA VAL A 156 -11.63 -10.58 3.69
C VAL A 156 -10.28 -9.93 3.96
N LEU A 157 -10.26 -8.72 4.54
CA LEU A 157 -9.02 -8.02 4.89
C LEU A 157 -8.20 -8.79 5.92
N ALA A 158 -8.83 -9.31 6.97
CA ALA A 158 -8.16 -10.11 7.98
C ALA A 158 -7.51 -11.35 7.35
N THR A 159 -8.22 -12.02 6.44
CA THR A 159 -7.71 -13.18 5.73
C THR A 159 -6.53 -12.81 4.81
N GLY A 160 -6.65 -11.72 4.05
CA GLY A 160 -5.59 -11.22 3.17
C GLY A 160 -4.33 -10.80 3.94
N PHE A 161 -4.50 -10.07 5.04
CA PHE A 161 -3.41 -9.65 5.92
C PHE A 161 -2.62 -10.86 6.42
N LEU A 162 -3.31 -11.85 6.95
CA LEU A 162 -2.71 -13.08 7.46
C LEU A 162 -1.98 -13.89 6.38
N CYS A 163 -2.48 -13.90 5.15
CA CYS A 163 -1.82 -14.57 4.02
C CYS A 163 -0.55 -13.84 3.56
N ASN A 164 -0.50 -12.52 3.75
CA ASN A 164 0.58 -11.65 3.25
C ASN A 164 1.64 -11.30 4.31
N CYS A 165 1.37 -11.59 5.59
CA CYS A 165 2.38 -11.56 6.65
C CYS A 165 3.49 -12.59 6.42
N ASP A 166 4.67 -12.32 6.98
CA ASP A 166 5.82 -13.23 6.86
C ASP A 166 5.48 -14.61 7.44
N GLN A 167 5.43 -15.62 6.58
CA GLN A 167 5.06 -16.97 6.98
C GLN A 167 6.07 -17.58 7.95
N THR A 168 7.34 -17.18 7.96
CA THR A 168 8.31 -17.77 8.89
C THR A 168 8.03 -17.40 10.36
N ARG A 169 7.52 -16.19 10.60
CA ARG A 169 7.15 -15.70 11.95
C ARG A 169 5.66 -15.92 12.27
N THR A 170 4.79 -15.98 11.26
CA THR A 170 3.33 -16.00 11.43
C THR A 170 2.68 -17.36 11.10
N ALA A 171 3.37 -18.28 10.42
CA ALA A 171 2.88 -19.63 10.15
C ALA A 171 2.49 -20.44 11.40
N PRO A 172 3.19 -20.39 12.55
CA PRO A 172 2.75 -21.15 13.72
C PRO A 172 1.40 -20.65 14.25
N LEU A 173 1.16 -19.33 14.25
CA LEU A 173 -0.13 -18.74 14.62
C LEU A 173 -1.23 -19.10 13.62
N MET A 174 -0.93 -19.02 12.32
CA MET A 174 -1.85 -19.42 11.25
C MET A 174 -2.20 -20.92 11.28
N LYS A 175 -1.23 -21.78 11.58
CA LYS A 175 -1.45 -23.22 11.74
C LYS A 175 -2.32 -23.51 12.96
N ALA A 176 -2.11 -22.81 14.07
CA ALA A 176 -2.97 -22.91 15.25
C ALA A 176 -4.41 -22.44 14.96
N GLN A 177 -4.58 -21.34 14.24
CA GLN A 177 -5.89 -20.81 13.84
C GLN A 177 -6.61 -21.75 12.87
N ARG A 178 -5.92 -22.26 11.85
CA ARG A 178 -6.47 -23.22 10.88
C ARG A 178 -6.87 -24.54 11.54
N SER A 179 -6.06 -25.06 12.44
CA SER A 179 -6.40 -26.27 13.21
C SER A 179 -7.64 -26.05 14.09
N ARG A 180 -7.83 -24.86 14.67
CA ARG A 180 -9.05 -24.50 15.41
C ARG A 180 -10.28 -24.42 14.50
N LEU A 181 -10.15 -23.79 13.33
CA LEU A 181 -11.23 -23.69 12.35
C LEU A 181 -11.58 -25.04 11.70
N GLN A 182 -10.61 -25.95 11.58
CA GLN A 182 -10.84 -27.32 11.09
C GLN A 182 -11.48 -28.21 12.16
N LYS A 183 -11.10 -28.07 13.44
CA LYS A 183 -11.77 -28.76 14.55
C LYS A 183 -13.22 -28.29 14.73
N ALA A 184 -13.48 -26.99 14.66
CA ALA A 184 -14.83 -26.42 14.69
C ALA A 184 -15.70 -26.77 13.46
N LYS A 185 -15.11 -27.40 12.44
CA LYS A 185 -15.82 -27.98 11.28
C LYS A 185 -16.14 -29.46 11.47
N ALA A 186 -15.42 -30.16 12.35
CA ALA A 186 -15.58 -31.59 12.62
C ALA A 186 -16.64 -31.85 13.69
N ASP A 187 -16.76 -30.93 14.65
CA ASP A 187 -17.86 -30.88 15.60
C ASP A 187 -18.93 -29.93 15.04
N ASP A 188 -20.21 -30.30 15.12
CA ASP A 188 -21.38 -29.68 14.45
C ASP A 188 -21.71 -28.23 14.93
N GLU A 189 -20.72 -27.49 15.42
CA GLU A 189 -20.77 -26.14 16.01
C GLU A 189 -20.38 -25.01 15.03
N PHE A 190 -20.42 -25.26 13.72
CA PHE A 190 -20.10 -24.26 12.69
C PHE A 190 -20.95 -22.97 12.79
N ARG A 191 -22.16 -23.05 13.35
CA ARG A 191 -23.06 -21.90 13.57
C ARG A 191 -22.57 -20.93 14.65
N LEU A 192 -21.84 -21.42 15.65
CA LEU A 192 -21.24 -20.60 16.72
C LEU A 192 -19.85 -20.11 16.30
N ALA A 193 -19.04 -20.95 15.66
CA ALA A 193 -17.68 -20.60 15.25
C ALA A 193 -17.64 -19.53 14.13
N SER A 194 -18.60 -19.50 13.20
CA SER A 194 -18.64 -18.44 12.18
C SER A 194 -19.12 -17.10 12.74
N ALA A 195 -19.97 -17.12 13.78
CA ALA A 195 -20.33 -15.93 14.55
C ALA A 195 -19.17 -15.48 15.45
N GLU A 196 -18.37 -16.42 15.96
CA GLU A 196 -17.14 -16.13 16.70
C GLU A 196 -15.99 -15.68 15.82
N VAL A 197 -15.90 -16.04 14.53
CA VAL A 197 -14.89 -15.48 13.62
C VAL A 197 -15.24 -14.04 13.25
N GLY A 198 -16.53 -13.72 13.09
CA GLY A 198 -17.00 -12.34 13.02
C GLY A 198 -16.76 -11.59 14.34
N ALA A 199 -17.05 -12.21 15.49
CA ALA A 199 -16.83 -11.62 16.81
C ALA A 199 -15.36 -11.59 17.24
N LEU A 200 -14.48 -12.44 16.69
CA LEU A 200 -13.03 -12.44 16.90
C LEU A 200 -12.36 -11.49 15.93
N GLY A 201 -12.89 -11.29 14.72
CA GLY A 201 -12.56 -10.13 13.89
C GLY A 201 -12.88 -8.84 14.63
N HIS A 202 -14.08 -8.75 15.21
CA HIS A 202 -14.50 -7.64 16.07
C HIS A 202 -13.75 -7.57 17.41
N ALA A 203 -13.32 -8.68 18.02
CA ALA A 203 -12.57 -8.71 19.28
C ALA A 203 -11.08 -8.45 19.08
N VAL A 204 -10.51 -8.85 17.95
CA VAL A 204 -9.15 -8.48 17.53
C VAL A 204 -9.14 -7.01 17.10
N ALA A 205 -10.17 -6.54 16.38
CA ALA A 205 -10.38 -5.12 16.10
C ALA A 205 -10.60 -4.30 17.39
N MET A 206 -11.41 -4.81 18.33
CA MET A 206 -11.62 -4.19 19.64
C MET A 206 -10.34 -4.17 20.48
N GLN A 207 -9.59 -5.27 20.58
CA GLN A 207 -8.29 -5.29 21.30
C GLN A 207 -7.30 -4.28 20.69
N LEU A 208 -7.31 -4.11 19.37
CA LEU A 208 -6.51 -3.12 18.66
C LEU A 208 -7.01 -1.67 18.88
N THR A 209 -8.30 -1.42 19.12
CA THR A 209 -8.82 -0.10 19.52
C THR A 209 -8.70 0.17 21.04
N THR A 210 -8.74 -0.84 21.90
CA THR A 210 -8.57 -0.65 23.36
C THR A 210 -7.13 -0.29 23.71
N THR A 211 -6.14 -0.74 22.93
CA THR A 211 -4.75 -0.26 23.03
C THR A 211 -4.61 1.22 22.62
N ARG A 212 -5.53 1.75 21.80
CA ARG A 212 -5.56 3.16 21.37
C ARG A 212 -6.07 4.09 22.49
N ASN A 213 -6.98 3.64 23.34
CA ASN A 213 -7.51 4.45 24.44
C ASN A 213 -6.63 4.46 25.70
N SER A 214 -5.87 3.39 25.98
CA SER A 214 -4.96 3.34 27.15
C SER A 214 -3.65 4.11 26.98
N GLN A 215 -3.27 4.44 25.73
CA GLN A 215 -2.14 5.32 25.42
C GLN A 215 -2.54 6.80 25.30
N ALA A 216 -3.83 7.10 25.08
CA ALA A 216 -4.35 8.47 25.05
C ALA A 216 -4.67 9.05 26.45
N THR A 217 -4.75 8.22 27.50
CA THR A 217 -4.96 8.67 28.90
C THR A 217 -3.66 8.74 29.73
N LYS A 218 -2.49 8.57 29.10
CA LYS A 218 -1.15 8.71 29.73
C LYS A 218 -0.29 9.83 29.13
N LEU A 219 -0.96 10.86 28.62
CA LEU A 219 -0.44 12.22 28.40
C LEU A 219 -1.44 13.18 29.03
#